data_AF-A0A4U6CS18-F1
#
_entry.id   AF-A0A4U6CS18-F1
#
_cell.length_a   1.000
_cell.length_b   1.000
_cell.length_c   1.000
_cell.angle_alpha   90.00
_cell.angle_beta   90.00
_cell.angle_gamma   90.00
#
_symmetry.space_group_name_H-M   'P 1'
#
loop_
_entity.id
_entity.type
_entity.pdbx_description
1 polymer ?
#
loop_
_entity_poly.entity_id
_entity_poly.type
_entity_poly.pdbx_seq_one_letter_code
_entity_poly.pdbx_strand_id
1 'polypeptide(L)'
;MTTGFFYAINKSEQPEVLDGLHIYNVADITEKTLPTELQIGWSEDGWIAFLIINKHYHAIFDFGLRAGYCRDGFPENTGDWALVNERQLTEEIMAKYLVPDEKRS
;
A
#
# COMPACT_ATOMS: atom_id res chain seq x y z
N MET A 1 -10.71 -11.78 -16.16
CA MET A 1 -9.76 -10.73 -15.75
C MET A 1 -9.79 -10.70 -14.24
N THR A 2 -8.68 -11.04 -13.58
CA THR A 2 -8.61 -11.02 -12.12
C THR A 2 -7.64 -9.92 -11.73
N THR A 3 -8.06 -9.05 -10.82
CA THR A 3 -7.27 -7.91 -10.36
C THR A 3 -7.05 -8.07 -8.86
N GLY A 4 -5.84 -7.80 -8.41
CA GLY A 4 -5.47 -7.80 -6.99
C GLY A 4 -5.57 -6.38 -6.42
N PHE A 5 -6.24 -6.25 -5.27
CA PHE A 5 -6.30 -5.02 -4.49
C PHE A 5 -5.79 -5.28 -3.07
N PHE A 6 -5.18 -4.27 -2.47
CA PHE A 6 -4.75 -4.25 -1.08
C PHE A 6 -5.61 -3.26 -0.30
N TYR A 7 -6.32 -3.75 0.71
CA TYR A 7 -7.30 -2.96 1.46
C TYR A 7 -6.81 -2.62 2.85
N ALA A 8 -6.95 -1.35 3.23
CA ALA A 8 -6.88 -0.92 4.61
C ALA A 8 -8.26 -1.13 5.25
N ILE A 9 -8.30 -1.73 6.43
CA ILE A 9 -9.55 -2.03 7.14
C ILE A 9 -9.52 -1.53 8.58
N ASN A 10 -10.63 -0.97 9.03
CA ASN A 10 -10.89 -0.76 10.45
C ASN A 10 -11.46 -2.05 11.03
N LYS A 11 -10.78 -2.63 12.02
CA LYS A 11 -11.16 -3.89 12.66
C LYS A 11 -12.04 -3.66 13.90
N SER A 12 -13.10 -2.88 13.74
CA SER A 12 -14.18 -2.74 14.72
C SER A 12 -15.15 -3.94 14.68
N GLU A 13 -16.13 -3.98 15.60
CA GLU A 13 -17.21 -4.99 15.61
C GLU A 13 -17.97 -5.06 14.28
N GLN A 14 -18.04 -3.93 13.56
CA GLN A 14 -18.43 -3.86 12.16
C GLN A 14 -17.19 -3.46 11.34
N PRO A 15 -16.52 -4.41 10.66
CA PRO A 15 -15.33 -4.10 9.88
C PRO A 15 -15.68 -3.18 8.70
N GLU A 16 -14.87 -2.15 8.50
CA GLU A 16 -15.04 -1.17 7.45
C GLU A 16 -13.81 -1.12 6.56
N VAL A 17 -14.00 -1.04 5.24
CA VAL A 17 -12.92 -0.77 4.29
C VAL A 17 -12.65 0.72 4.32
N LEU A 18 -11.46 1.09 4.79
CA LEU A 18 -11.02 2.48 4.86
C LEU A 18 -10.49 2.96 3.52
N ASP A 19 -9.76 2.09 2.81
CA ASP A 19 -9.16 2.39 1.52
C ASP A 19 -8.80 1.11 0.76
N GLY A 20 -8.62 1.22 -0.55
CA GLY A 20 -8.18 0.14 -1.43
C GLY A 20 -7.19 0.65 -2.45
N LEU A 21 -6.12 -0.12 -2.66
CA LEU A 21 -5.05 0.18 -3.61
C LEU A 21 -4.92 -0.93 -4.64
N HIS A 22 -4.78 -0.58 -5.92
CA HIS A 22 -4.51 -1.54 -6.98
C HIS A 22 -3.08 -2.06 -6.90
N ILE A 23 -2.92 -3.37 -7.05
CA ILE A 23 -1.61 -4.04 -7.00
C ILE A 23 -1.21 -4.63 -8.35
N TYR A 24 -2.13 -5.34 -9.03
CA TYR A 24 -1.86 -5.95 -10.33
C TYR A 24 -3.14 -6.35 -11.07
N ASN A 25 -3.07 -6.43 -12.40
CA ASN A 25 -4.00 -7.21 -13.19
C ASN A 25 -3.34 -8.50 -13.66
N VAL A 26 -4.04 -9.64 -13.60
CA VAL A 26 -3.52 -10.94 -14.08
C VAL A 26 -3.23 -10.91 -15.59
N ALA A 27 -3.82 -9.99 -16.35
CA ALA A 27 -3.51 -9.80 -17.76
C ALA A 27 -2.07 -9.28 -17.97
N ASP A 28 -1.54 -8.51 -17.02
CA ASP A 28 -0.26 -7.81 -17.11
C ASP A 28 0.90 -8.64 -16.53
N ILE A 29 0.59 -9.81 -15.94
CA ILE A 29 1.59 -10.75 -15.43
C ILE A 29 2.07 -11.65 -16.56
N THR A 30 3.33 -11.47 -16.95
CA THR A 30 4.02 -12.27 -17.98
C THR A 30 4.35 -13.69 -17.51
N GLU A 31 4.76 -13.85 -16.25
CA GLU A 31 5.33 -15.10 -15.73
C GLU A 31 4.43 -15.78 -14.68
N LYS A 32 3.21 -16.13 -15.08
CA LYS A 32 2.15 -16.66 -14.19
C LYS A 32 2.48 -17.98 -13.48
N THR A 33 3.55 -18.67 -13.90
CA THR A 33 3.95 -19.98 -13.40
C THR A 33 5.09 -19.91 -12.39
N LEU A 34 5.70 -18.73 -12.19
CA LEU A 34 6.75 -18.58 -11.20
C LEU A 34 6.17 -18.43 -9.79
N PRO A 35 6.81 -19.04 -8.77
CA PRO A 35 6.46 -18.78 -7.39
C PRO A 35 6.54 -17.28 -7.09
N THR A 36 5.49 -16.73 -6.49
CA THR A 36 5.45 -15.34 -6.04
C THR A 36 5.44 -15.33 -4.52
N GLU A 37 6.34 -14.55 -3.93
CA GLU A 37 6.37 -14.32 -2.49
C GLU A 37 5.65 -13.00 -2.17
N LEU A 38 4.64 -13.07 -1.29
CA LEU A 38 3.93 -11.92 -0.77
C LEU A 38 4.24 -11.78 0.72
N GLN A 39 4.68 -10.59 1.12
CA GLN A 39 4.97 -10.22 2.50
C GLN A 39 4.22 -8.95 2.87
N ILE A 40 3.74 -8.89 4.10
CA ILE A 40 3.18 -7.67 4.70
C ILE A 40 4.10 -7.27 5.85
N GLY A 41 4.78 -6.15 5.68
CA GLY A 41 5.62 -5.54 6.70
C GLY A 41 4.84 -4.49 7.49
N TRP A 42 5.23 -4.26 8.74
CA TRP A 42 4.72 -3.17 9.56
C TRP A 42 5.89 -2.39 10.15
N SER A 43 5.75 -1.07 10.29
CA SER A 43 6.65 -0.28 11.12
C SER A 43 6.56 -0.71 12.59
N GLU A 44 7.60 -0.44 13.37
CA GLU A 44 7.67 -0.84 14.78
C GLU A 44 6.53 -0.25 15.62
N ASP A 45 6.09 0.96 15.28
CA ASP A 45 4.97 1.66 15.92
C ASP A 45 3.58 1.17 15.43
N GLY A 46 3.55 0.31 14.41
CA GLY A 46 2.33 -0.24 13.82
C GLY A 46 1.52 0.73 12.95
N TRP A 47 2.01 1.95 12.70
CA TRP A 47 1.28 2.98 11.95
C TRP A 47 1.43 2.88 10.44
N ILE A 48 2.43 2.15 9.96
CA ILE A 48 2.73 2.01 8.53
C ILE A 48 2.72 0.53 8.17
N ALA A 49 1.95 0.18 7.15
CA ALA A 49 1.93 -1.15 6.55
C ALA A 49 2.52 -1.12 5.14
N PHE A 50 3.31 -2.14 4.80
CA PHE A 50 3.96 -2.30 3.51
C PHE A 50 3.47 -3.59 2.85
N LEU A 51 3.07 -3.52 1.59
CA LEU A 51 2.92 -4.71 0.75
C LEU A 51 4.19 -4.89 -0.07
N ILE A 52 4.85 -6.04 0.12
CA ILE A 52 6.08 -6.40 -0.57
C ILE A 52 5.80 -7.66 -1.40
N ILE A 53 6.05 -7.59 -2.70
CA ILE A 53 5.92 -8.74 -3.61
C ILE A 53 7.25 -8.95 -4.30
N ASN A 54 7.79 -10.17 -4.21
CA ASN A 54 9.10 -10.52 -4.78
C ASN A 54 10.20 -9.51 -4.42
N LYS A 55 10.23 -9.06 -3.16
CA LYS A 55 11.17 -8.07 -2.59
C LYS A 55 11.03 -6.63 -3.11
N HIS A 56 9.97 -6.33 -3.84
CA HIS A 56 9.63 -4.97 -4.27
C HIS A 56 8.47 -4.42 -3.44
N TYR A 57 8.50 -3.13 -3.11
CA TYR A 57 7.36 -2.46 -2.47
C TYR A 57 6.29 -2.13 -3.51
N HIS A 58 5.09 -2.68 -3.32
CA HIS A 58 3.95 -2.48 -4.20
C HIS A 58 2.94 -1.48 -3.64
N ALA A 59 2.77 -1.45 -2.33
CA ALA A 59 1.88 -0.50 -1.67
C ALA A 59 2.34 -0.14 -0.26
N ILE A 60 1.94 1.05 0.18
CA ILE A 60 2.14 1.55 1.54
C ILE A 60 0.80 2.12 2.04
N PHE A 61 0.41 1.76 3.25
CA PHE A 61 -0.60 2.49 4.01
C PHE A 61 0.06 3.17 5.20
N ASP A 62 -0.23 4.45 5.38
CA ASP A 62 0.13 5.24 6.55
C ASP A 62 -1.15 5.63 7.28
N PHE A 63 -1.43 4.95 8.39
CA PHE A 63 -2.65 5.15 9.16
C PHE A 63 -2.63 6.47 9.95
N GLY A 64 -1.44 7.01 10.26
CA GLY A 64 -1.29 8.28 10.95
C GLY A 64 -1.63 9.47 10.04
N LEU A 65 -1.15 9.43 8.80
CA LEU A 65 -1.46 10.43 7.77
C LEU A 65 -2.75 10.15 7.00
N ARG A 66 -3.35 8.97 7.20
CA ARG A 66 -4.49 8.46 6.39
C ARG A 66 -4.15 8.55 4.90
N ALA A 67 -3.06 7.90 4.53
CA ALA A 67 -2.54 7.92 3.17
C ALA A 67 -2.35 6.48 2.65
N GLY A 68 -2.59 6.32 1.35
CA GLY A 68 -2.39 5.06 0.64
C GLY A 68 -1.67 5.30 -0.67
N TYR A 69 -0.57 4.58 -0.90
CA TYR A 69 0.26 4.68 -2.09
C TYR A 69 0.43 3.34 -2.78
N CYS A 70 0.28 3.28 -4.11
CA CYS A 70 0.56 2.09 -4.94
C CYS A 70 1.26 2.48 -6.25
N ARG A 71 1.79 1.50 -6.98
CA ARG A 71 2.67 1.75 -8.15
C ARG A 71 2.05 2.60 -9.25
N ASP A 72 0.74 2.47 -9.47
CA ASP A 72 -0.02 3.19 -10.49
C ASP A 72 -0.90 4.32 -9.93
N GLY A 73 -0.95 4.47 -8.60
CA GLY A 73 -1.78 5.45 -7.91
C GLY A 73 -3.29 5.21 -8.04
N PHE A 74 -3.73 4.02 -8.45
CA PHE A 74 -5.15 3.71 -8.64
C PHE A 74 -5.75 2.99 -7.41
N PRO A 75 -7.03 3.23 -7.07
CA PRO A 75 -7.95 4.21 -7.63
C PRO A 75 -7.58 5.64 -7.25
N GLU A 76 -8.14 6.64 -7.93
CA GLU A 76 -8.10 8.01 -7.44
C GLU A 76 -8.68 8.07 -6.02
N ASN A 77 -8.21 9.02 -5.22
CA ASN A 77 -8.78 9.23 -3.90
C ASN A 77 -10.19 9.82 -4.04
N THR A 78 -11.22 9.02 -3.76
CA THR A 78 -12.62 9.46 -3.85
C THR A 78 -13.18 10.01 -2.54
N GLY A 79 -12.41 9.94 -1.45
CA GLY A 79 -12.61 10.68 -0.20
C GLY A 79 -13.69 10.16 0.76
N ASP A 80 -13.22 9.71 1.93
CA ASP A 80 -13.80 9.90 3.29
C ASP A 80 -12.70 9.63 4.35
N TRP A 81 -11.79 8.68 4.08
CA TRP A 81 -10.65 8.37 4.94
C TRP A 81 -9.32 8.96 4.46
N ALA A 82 -8.95 8.75 3.19
CA ALA A 82 -7.66 9.15 2.65
C ALA A 82 -7.56 10.67 2.47
N LEU A 83 -6.51 11.30 3.02
CA LEU A 83 -6.30 12.76 2.99
C LEU A 83 -5.29 13.23 1.93
N VAL A 84 -4.56 12.29 1.32
CA VAL A 84 -3.52 12.57 0.33
C VAL A 84 -4.05 12.27 -1.08
N ASN A 85 -3.86 13.21 -2.01
CA ASN A 85 -4.27 13.06 -3.41
C ASN A 85 -3.20 12.37 -4.27
N GLU A 86 -1.92 12.57 -3.94
CA GLU A 86 -0.81 11.88 -4.58
C GLU A 86 -0.75 10.44 -4.07
N ARG A 87 -1.12 9.48 -4.91
CA ARG A 87 -1.19 8.06 -4.55
C ARG A 87 -0.13 7.23 -5.23
N GLN A 88 0.66 7.81 -6.13
CA GLN A 88 1.68 7.03 -6.81
C GLN A 88 2.85 6.76 -5.87
N LEU A 89 3.19 5.49 -5.67
CA LEU A 89 4.36 5.07 -4.90
C LEU A 89 5.63 5.30 -5.72
N THR A 90 6.09 6.55 -5.72
CA THR A 90 7.35 6.96 -6.32
C THR A 90 8.52 6.60 -5.42
N GLU A 91 9.73 6.58 -5.98
CA GLU A 91 10.95 6.37 -5.20
C GLU A 91 11.16 7.46 -4.14
N GLU A 92 10.73 8.70 -4.42
CA GLU A 92 10.77 9.80 -3.44
C GLU A 92 9.84 9.53 -2.25
N ILE A 93 8.61 9.08 -2.51
CA ILE A 93 7.67 8.72 -1.44
C ILE A 93 8.20 7.52 -0.67
N MET A 94 8.67 6.48 -1.35
CA MET A 94 9.24 5.29 -0.72
C MET A 94 10.42 5.66 0.20
N ALA A 95 11.30 6.55 -0.24
CA ALA A 95 12.43 7.01 0.56
C ALA A 95 11.99 7.63 1.90
N LYS A 96 10.88 8.36 1.96
CA LYS A 96 10.33 8.97 3.19
C LYS A 96 9.91 7.92 4.25
N TYR A 97 9.59 6.71 3.81
CA TYR A 97 9.18 5.60 4.67
C TYR A 97 10.31 4.65 5.05
N LEU A 98 11.43 4.69 4.34
CA LEU A 98 12.59 3.84 4.60
C LEU A 98 13.70 4.53 5.41
N VAL A 99 13.53 5.80 5.78
CA VAL A 99 14.46 6.49 6.68
C VAL A 99 14.27 5.98 8.11
N PRO A 100 15.34 5.57 8.82
CA PRO A 100 15.28 5.22 10.25
C PRO A 100 14.73 6.38 11.10
N ASP A 101 14.00 6.03 12.17
CA ASP A 101 13.21 6.94 13.01
C ASP A 101 14.00 8.10 13.67
N GLU A 102 15.34 7.99 13.77
CA GLU A 102 16.22 9.01 14.35
C GLU A 102 16.20 10.38 13.65
N LYS A 103 15.50 10.54 12.52
CA LYS A 103 15.41 11.79 11.76
C LYS A 103 13.99 12.36 11.59
N ARG A 104 12.98 11.83 12.28
CA ARG A 104 11.58 12.30 12.17
C ARG A 104 11.18 13.41 13.16
N SER A 105 12.14 14.05 13.86
CA SER A 105 11.90 15.14 14.84
C SER A 105 11.86 16.53 14.23
#